data_AF-A0A954N0U4-F1
#
_entry.id   AF-A0A954N0U4-F1
#
_cell.length_a   1.000
_cell.length_b   1.000
_cell.length_c   1.000
_cell.angle_alpha   90.00
_cell.angle_beta   90.00
_cell.angle_gamma   90.00
#
_symmetry.space_group_name_H-M   'P 1'
#
loop_
_entity.id
_entity.type
_entity.pdbx_description
1 polymer ?
#
loop_
_entity_poly.entity_id
_entity_poly.type
_entity_poly.pdbx_seq_one_letter_code
_entity_poly.pdbx_strand_id
1 'polypeptide(L)'
;HTEGLAQAKDYAAKMRVRFAYATNGHQIREVDMHTGTERDIPAFPTPEDLWDRTYATRNGWRDRFAAIPFQDKGGTFGGRYYQDAAINAATEAVAQGQKRVLLTLATGTGKTFIAFQIAWKLFQSRWNLGDADDPDNPTRRPRILFLADRNILANQAFNAFSAFPEDALVRIDPADIAKKGKVPKNGSIFFTIFQTFMSGEEPYFGEYPPDFFD
;
A
#
# COMPACT_ATOMS: atom_id res chain seq x y z
N HIS A 1 6.81 -8.80 36.48
CA HIS A 1 6.97 -8.48 35.04
C HIS A 1 5.63 -8.29 34.29
N THR A 2 4.46 -8.41 34.94
CA THR A 2 3.14 -8.34 34.27
C THR A 2 2.40 -7.01 34.44
N GLU A 3 2.91 -6.07 35.23
CA GLU A 3 2.26 -4.78 35.49
C GLU A 3 2.00 -3.97 34.21
N GLY A 4 2.95 -3.98 33.27
CA GLY A 4 2.81 -3.33 31.97
C GLY A 4 2.02 -4.13 30.91
N LEU A 5 1.50 -5.32 31.23
CA LEU A 5 0.90 -6.22 30.24
C LEU A 5 -0.36 -5.64 29.60
N ALA A 6 -1.24 -5.03 30.40
CA ALA A 6 -2.44 -4.41 29.89
C ALA A 6 -2.13 -3.25 28.93
N GLN A 7 -1.11 -2.46 29.27
CA GLN A 7 -0.62 -1.37 28.41
C GLN A 7 -0.01 -1.90 27.11
N ALA A 8 0.80 -2.96 27.17
CA ALA A 8 1.39 -3.58 25.99
C ALA A 8 0.32 -4.10 25.02
N LYS A 9 -0.74 -4.75 25.53
CA LYS A 9 -1.89 -5.19 24.74
C LYS A 9 -2.65 -4.03 24.10
N ASP A 10 -2.90 -2.96 24.84
CA ASP A 10 -3.58 -1.76 24.33
C ASP A 10 -2.79 -1.12 23.18
N TYR A 11 -1.46 -1.00 23.32
CA TYR A 11 -0.61 -0.50 22.24
C TYR A 11 -0.59 -1.45 21.04
N ALA A 12 -0.51 -2.76 21.25
CA ALA A 12 -0.54 -3.73 20.16
C ALA A 12 -1.85 -3.66 19.37
N ALA A 13 -2.98 -3.52 20.06
CA ALA A 13 -4.29 -3.33 19.43
C ALA A 13 -4.35 -2.05 18.60
N LYS A 14 -3.87 -0.91 19.13
CA LYS A 14 -3.84 0.38 18.44
C LYS A 14 -2.95 0.37 17.19
N MET A 15 -1.80 -0.29 17.28
CA MET A 15 -0.84 -0.42 16.16
C MET A 15 -1.19 -1.55 15.20
N ARG A 16 -2.21 -2.37 15.52
CA ARG A 16 -2.59 -3.58 14.77
C ARG A 16 -1.41 -4.54 14.57
N VAL A 17 -0.62 -4.77 15.61
CA VAL A 17 0.48 -5.75 15.63
C VAL A 17 0.10 -6.99 16.42
N ARG A 18 0.60 -8.15 16.00
CA ARG A 18 0.20 -9.44 16.56
C ARG A 18 0.82 -9.76 17.91
N PHE A 19 2.07 -9.39 18.15
CA PHE A 19 2.78 -9.77 19.37
C PHE A 19 2.98 -8.56 20.28
N ALA A 20 2.67 -8.73 21.56
CA ALA A 20 2.91 -7.75 22.61
C ALA A 20 3.82 -8.36 23.68
N TYR A 21 4.68 -7.54 24.29
CA TYR A 21 5.62 -7.99 25.30
C TYR A 21 5.57 -7.10 26.54
N ALA A 22 5.66 -7.71 27.71
CA ALA A 22 5.90 -7.03 28.97
C ALA A 22 7.15 -7.63 29.63
N THR A 23 8.07 -6.78 30.09
CA THR A 23 9.33 -7.23 30.70
C THR A 23 9.72 -6.32 31.85
N ASN A 24 10.43 -6.88 32.84
CA ASN A 24 11.11 -6.14 33.90
C ASN A 24 12.65 -6.22 33.77
N GLY A 25 13.16 -6.62 32.60
CA GLY A 25 14.58 -6.85 32.35
C GLY A 25 15.08 -8.27 32.68
N HIS A 26 14.37 -9.02 33.54
CA HIS A 26 14.75 -10.39 33.91
C HIS A 26 13.82 -11.45 33.33
N GLN A 27 12.52 -11.14 33.20
CA GLN A 27 11.50 -12.03 32.65
C GLN A 27 10.77 -11.32 31.51
N ILE A 28 10.43 -12.07 30.46
CA ILE A 28 9.70 -11.57 29.30
C ILE A 28 8.39 -12.34 29.22
N ARG A 29 7.27 -11.62 29.31
CA ARG A 29 5.93 -12.13 29.05
C ARG A 29 5.55 -11.77 27.62
N GLU A 30 5.30 -12.77 26.79
CA GLU A 30 4.78 -12.62 25.43
C GLU A 30 3.27 -12.85 25.41
N VAL A 31 2.57 -12.06 24.61
CA VAL A 31 1.16 -12.22 24.26
C VAL A 31 1.03 -12.31 22.75
N ASP A 32 0.39 -13.37 22.27
CA ASP A 32 -0.10 -13.45 20.89
C ASP A 32 -1.53 -12.91 20.84
N MET A 33 -1.70 -11.70 20.31
CA MET A 33 -2.98 -10.99 20.23
C MET A 33 -4.00 -11.68 19.33
N HIS A 34 -3.59 -12.61 18.45
CA HIS A 34 -4.50 -13.37 17.59
C HIS A 34 -5.03 -14.63 18.28
N THR A 35 -4.15 -15.37 18.97
CA THR A 35 -4.54 -16.64 19.62
C THR A 35 -4.98 -16.45 21.08
N GLY A 36 -4.69 -15.29 21.68
CA GLY A 36 -4.87 -15.03 23.11
C GLY A 36 -3.86 -15.74 24.00
N THR A 37 -2.88 -16.44 23.41
CA THR A 37 -1.86 -17.19 24.17
C THR A 37 -0.93 -16.23 24.90
N GLU A 38 -0.69 -16.49 26.17
CA GLU A 38 0.27 -15.76 26.98
C GLU A 38 1.27 -16.71 27.65
N ARG A 39 2.56 -16.39 27.57
CA ARG A 39 3.60 -17.23 28.14
C ARG A 39 4.83 -16.44 28.52
N ASP A 40 5.59 -16.96 29.46
CA ASP A 40 6.94 -16.47 29.73
C ASP A 40 7.90 -17.11 28.73
N ILE A 41 8.78 -16.29 28.15
CA ILE A 41 9.80 -16.73 27.19
C ILE A 41 11.20 -16.39 27.70
N PRO A 42 12.21 -17.20 27.39
CA PRO A 42 13.57 -17.00 27.90
C PRO A 42 14.32 -15.85 27.21
N ALA A 43 13.93 -15.48 25.99
CA ALA A 43 14.53 -14.40 25.20
C ALA A 43 13.51 -13.84 24.20
N PHE A 44 13.72 -12.62 23.70
CA PHE A 44 12.90 -12.06 22.64
C PHE A 44 13.06 -12.88 21.35
N PRO A 45 11.97 -13.15 20.59
CA PRO A 45 12.07 -13.84 19.31
C PRO A 45 12.80 -12.97 18.28
N THR A 46 13.43 -13.61 17.30
CA THR A 46 14.05 -12.89 16.19
C THR A 46 12.99 -12.29 15.26
N PRO A 47 13.33 -11.27 14.44
CA PRO A 47 12.40 -10.75 13.43
C PRO A 47 11.88 -11.83 12.47
N GLU A 48 12.72 -12.80 12.11
CA GLU A 48 12.36 -13.95 11.28
C GLU A 48 11.34 -14.86 11.98
N ASP A 49 11.57 -15.17 13.27
CA ASP A 49 10.60 -15.95 14.06
C ASP A 49 9.23 -15.24 14.13
N LEU A 50 9.21 -13.92 14.34
CA LEU A 50 7.97 -13.15 14.38
C LEU A 50 7.29 -13.11 13.02
N TRP A 51 8.06 -13.00 11.93
CA TRP A 51 7.54 -13.03 10.57
C TRP A 51 6.86 -14.37 10.28
N ASP A 52 7.56 -15.47 10.50
CA ASP A 52 7.08 -16.82 10.21
C ASP A 52 5.88 -17.20 11.08
N ARG A 53 5.90 -16.80 12.36
CA ARG A 53 4.74 -16.97 13.24
C ARG A 53 3.55 -16.14 12.78
N THR A 54 3.76 -14.90 12.33
CA THR A 54 2.70 -14.01 11.85
C THR A 54 2.08 -14.55 10.56
N TYR A 55 2.92 -15.05 9.66
CA TYR A 55 2.59 -15.45 8.30
C TYR A 55 2.90 -16.93 8.06
N ALA A 56 2.21 -17.81 8.80
CA ALA A 56 2.43 -19.26 8.72
C ALA A 56 2.23 -19.83 7.30
N THR A 57 1.37 -19.20 6.50
CA THR A 57 1.23 -19.49 5.07
C THR A 57 2.02 -18.45 4.27
N ARG A 58 3.05 -18.93 3.56
CA ARG A 58 3.88 -18.13 2.66
C ARG A 58 3.01 -17.51 1.56
N ASN A 59 3.33 -16.28 1.18
CA ASN A 59 2.72 -15.60 0.06
C ASN A 59 3.79 -14.72 -0.60
N GLY A 60 4.17 -15.07 -1.84
CA GLY A 60 5.27 -14.40 -2.53
C GLY A 60 5.04 -12.90 -2.72
N TRP A 61 3.79 -12.47 -2.97
CA TRP A 61 3.48 -11.05 -3.06
C TRP A 61 3.61 -10.31 -1.74
N ARG A 62 3.14 -10.89 -0.64
CA ARG A 62 3.32 -10.33 0.71
C ARG A 62 4.81 -10.13 1.00
N ASP A 63 5.62 -11.16 0.77
CA ASP A 63 7.05 -11.13 1.06
C ASP A 63 7.75 -10.06 0.19
N ARG A 64 7.39 -9.95 -1.10
CA ARG A 64 7.89 -8.88 -1.98
C ARG A 64 7.47 -7.48 -1.54
N PHE A 65 6.21 -7.30 -1.13
CA PHE A 65 5.73 -6.01 -0.64
C PHE A 65 6.43 -5.61 0.65
N ALA A 66 6.72 -6.56 1.54
CA ALA A 66 7.39 -6.33 2.80
C ALA A 66 8.86 -5.95 2.62
N ALA A 67 9.54 -6.54 1.63
CA ALA A 67 10.92 -6.23 1.29
C ALA A 67 11.12 -4.79 0.76
N ILE A 68 10.06 -4.14 0.25
CA ILE A 68 10.13 -2.74 -0.20
C ILE A 68 9.95 -1.79 1.00
N PRO A 69 10.97 -0.99 1.37
CA PRO A 69 10.82 0.00 2.43
C PRO A 69 9.83 1.09 2.03
N PHE A 70 9.20 1.74 3.02
CA PHE A 70 8.45 2.96 2.77
C PHE A 70 9.37 4.03 2.20
N GLN A 71 8.87 4.78 1.22
CA GLN A 71 9.60 5.91 0.66
C GLN A 71 9.45 7.11 1.59
N ASP A 72 10.55 7.51 2.21
CA ASP A 72 10.58 8.53 3.25
C ASP A 72 11.09 9.91 2.75
N LYS A 73 11.34 10.06 1.45
CA LYS A 73 11.91 11.27 0.82
C LYS A 73 13.13 11.80 1.60
N GLY A 74 14.06 10.91 1.95
CA GLY A 74 15.27 11.29 2.69
C GLY A 74 14.99 11.66 4.14
N GLY A 75 14.06 10.94 4.79
CA GLY A 75 13.69 11.12 6.19
C GLY A 75 12.66 12.22 6.49
N THR A 76 12.18 12.96 5.48
CA THR A 76 11.18 14.03 5.66
C THR A 76 9.73 13.52 5.62
N PHE A 77 9.52 12.25 5.29
CA PHE A 77 8.22 11.65 4.98
C PHE A 77 7.97 10.40 5.83
N GLY A 78 7.97 10.56 7.16
CA GLY A 78 7.64 9.49 8.11
C GLY A 78 6.12 9.25 8.25
N GLY A 79 5.71 7.99 8.15
CA GLY A 79 4.32 7.57 8.35
C GLY A 79 3.89 7.60 9.82
N ARG A 80 2.60 7.82 10.08
CA ARG A 80 1.99 7.60 11.40
C ARG A 80 1.56 6.14 11.51
N TYR A 81 1.52 5.58 12.73
CA TYR A 81 1.18 4.17 12.97
C TYR A 81 -0.09 3.68 12.24
N TYR A 82 -1.14 4.52 12.17
CA TYR A 82 -2.38 4.15 11.51
C TYR A 82 -2.27 4.17 9.97
N GLN A 83 -1.35 4.96 9.42
CA GLN A 83 -1.07 4.99 7.98
C GLN A 83 -0.35 3.70 7.60
N ASP A 84 0.67 3.30 8.37
CA ASP A 84 1.38 2.04 8.18
C ASP A 84 0.44 0.84 8.27
N ALA A 85 -0.45 0.83 9.28
CA ALA A 85 -1.48 -0.19 9.42
C ALA A 85 -2.45 -0.22 8.23
N ALA A 86 -2.84 0.94 7.69
CA ALA A 86 -3.70 1.02 6.51
C ALA A 86 -3.00 0.54 5.24
N ILE A 87 -1.73 0.90 5.05
CA ILE A 87 -0.93 0.47 3.90
C ILE A 87 -0.72 -1.04 3.96
N ASN A 88 -0.30 -1.58 5.11
CA ASN A 88 -0.08 -3.01 5.30
C ASN A 88 -1.36 -3.81 5.07
N ALA A 89 -2.51 -3.34 5.58
CA ALA A 89 -3.79 -4.01 5.36
C ALA A 89 -4.20 -4.01 3.87
N ALA A 90 -3.97 -2.91 3.16
CA ALA A 90 -4.28 -2.83 1.73
C ALA A 90 -3.36 -3.73 0.89
N THR A 91 -2.04 -3.71 1.13
CA THR A 91 -1.10 -4.56 0.40
C THR A 91 -1.28 -6.04 0.71
N GLU A 92 -1.65 -6.37 1.95
CA GLU A 92 -2.01 -7.74 2.33
C GLU A 92 -3.26 -8.22 1.58
N ALA A 93 -4.30 -7.39 1.50
CA ALA A 93 -5.51 -7.72 0.73
C ALA A 93 -5.19 -7.94 -0.76
N VAL A 94 -4.33 -7.09 -1.36
CA VAL A 94 -3.86 -7.27 -2.74
C VAL A 94 -3.06 -8.57 -2.90
N ALA A 95 -2.16 -8.88 -1.96
CA ALA A 95 -1.38 -10.13 -1.97
C ALA A 95 -2.27 -11.38 -1.87
N GLN A 96 -3.43 -11.27 -1.22
CA GLN A 96 -4.46 -12.32 -1.15
C GLN A 96 -5.39 -12.36 -2.38
N GLY A 97 -5.14 -11.55 -3.41
CA GLY A 97 -5.96 -11.50 -4.62
C GLY A 97 -7.31 -10.80 -4.43
N GLN A 98 -7.49 -10.02 -3.35
CA GLN A 98 -8.73 -9.28 -3.15
C GLN A 98 -8.84 -8.13 -4.15
N LYS A 99 -9.83 -8.22 -5.04
CA LYS A 99 -10.05 -7.24 -6.11
C LYS A 99 -10.64 -5.90 -5.64
N ARG A 100 -11.11 -5.83 -4.39
CA ARG A 100 -11.82 -4.65 -3.85
C ARG A 100 -11.45 -4.43 -2.39
N VAL A 101 -10.90 -3.25 -2.10
CA VAL A 101 -10.50 -2.84 -0.75
C VAL A 101 -11.08 -1.46 -0.44
N LEU A 102 -11.58 -1.26 0.78
CA LEU A 102 -12.10 0.02 1.26
C LEU A 102 -11.31 0.47 2.50
N LEU A 103 -10.73 1.67 2.44
CA LEU A 103 -10.06 2.32 3.58
C LEU A 103 -10.87 3.53 4.04
N THR A 104 -11.43 3.46 5.24
CA THR A 104 -12.20 4.55 5.85
C THR A 104 -11.28 5.44 6.69
N LEU A 105 -11.00 6.66 6.20
CA LEU A 105 -10.05 7.58 6.80
C LEU A 105 -10.65 9.00 6.87
N ALA A 106 -10.52 9.66 8.02
CA ALA A 106 -10.97 11.03 8.19
C ALA A 106 -10.23 12.02 7.24
N THR A 107 -10.79 13.21 7.05
CA THR A 107 -10.12 14.28 6.29
C THR A 107 -8.90 14.80 7.05
N GLY A 108 -7.80 15.05 6.35
CA GLY A 108 -6.55 15.52 6.96
C GLY A 108 -5.63 14.43 7.54
N THR A 109 -6.00 13.15 7.49
CA THR A 109 -5.16 12.04 8.02
C THR A 109 -4.10 11.51 7.04
N GLY A 110 -3.88 12.20 5.92
CA GLY A 110 -2.87 11.81 4.93
C GLY A 110 -3.29 10.67 4.00
N LYS A 111 -4.53 10.70 3.47
CA LYS A 111 -4.99 9.74 2.44
C LYS A 111 -4.04 9.67 1.24
N THR A 112 -3.53 10.81 0.76
CA THR A 112 -2.58 10.87 -0.35
C THR A 112 -1.26 10.18 -0.01
N PHE A 113 -0.80 10.27 1.24
CA PHE A 113 0.39 9.55 1.71
C PHE A 113 0.18 8.04 1.66
N ILE A 114 -0.97 7.56 2.16
CA ILE A 114 -1.32 6.14 2.15
C ILE A 114 -1.39 5.62 0.70
N ALA A 115 -2.10 6.34 -0.18
CA ALA A 115 -2.20 5.97 -1.59
C ALA A 115 -0.83 5.94 -2.28
N PHE A 116 0.03 6.90 -1.97
CA PHE A 116 1.40 6.95 -2.47
C PHE A 116 2.22 5.73 -2.04
N GLN A 117 2.21 5.36 -0.76
CA GLN A 117 2.99 4.22 -0.27
C GLN A 117 2.46 2.88 -0.80
N ILE A 118 1.15 2.73 -0.98
CA ILE A 118 0.57 1.55 -1.64
C ILE A 118 1.08 1.46 -3.08
N ALA A 119 0.95 2.55 -3.85
CA ALA A 119 1.45 2.60 -5.22
C ALA A 119 2.96 2.35 -5.29
N TRP A 120 3.72 2.84 -4.31
CA TRP A 120 5.18 2.65 -4.22
C TRP A 120 5.54 1.17 -4.07
N LYS A 121 4.90 0.48 -3.12
CA LYS A 121 5.11 -0.96 -2.92
C LYS A 121 4.75 -1.78 -4.16
N LEU A 122 3.59 -1.51 -4.79
CA LEU A 122 3.18 -2.21 -6.02
C LEU A 122 4.13 -1.94 -7.19
N PHE A 123 4.55 -0.69 -7.36
CA PHE A 123 5.44 -0.28 -8.45
C PHE A 123 6.85 -0.89 -8.33
N GLN A 124 7.46 -0.82 -7.14
CA GLN A 124 8.82 -1.32 -6.92
C GLN A 124 8.87 -2.85 -6.91
N SER A 125 7.81 -3.52 -6.43
CA SER A 125 7.70 -4.97 -6.49
C SER A 125 7.39 -5.50 -7.90
N ARG A 126 7.03 -4.61 -8.84
CA ARG A 126 6.57 -4.93 -10.20
C ARG A 126 5.27 -5.76 -10.22
N TRP A 127 4.42 -5.58 -9.22
CA TRP A 127 3.10 -6.20 -9.19
C TRP A 127 2.28 -5.81 -10.41
N ASN A 128 1.57 -6.75 -11.01
CA ASN A 128 0.62 -6.50 -12.10
C ASN A 128 -0.36 -7.68 -12.22
N LEU A 129 -1.52 -7.46 -12.86
CA LEU A 129 -2.57 -8.47 -12.98
C LEU A 129 -2.13 -9.71 -13.77
N GLY A 130 -1.28 -9.53 -14.78
CA GLY A 130 -0.84 -10.62 -15.66
C GLY A 130 0.05 -11.64 -14.96
N ASP A 131 0.80 -11.19 -13.94
CA ASP A 131 1.71 -12.03 -13.15
C ASP A 131 1.19 -12.24 -11.72
N ALA A 132 -0.10 -11.99 -11.45
CA ALA A 132 -0.65 -12.07 -10.09
C ALA A 132 -0.47 -13.47 -9.46
N ASP A 133 -0.42 -14.52 -10.28
CA ASP A 133 -0.19 -15.90 -9.87
C ASP A 133 1.30 -16.32 -9.90
N ASP A 134 2.21 -15.47 -10.40
CA ASP A 134 3.67 -15.71 -10.47
C ASP A 134 4.45 -14.56 -9.79
N PRO A 135 4.48 -14.52 -8.45
CA PRO A 135 5.23 -13.50 -7.72
C PRO A 135 6.75 -13.59 -7.93
N ASP A 136 7.28 -14.72 -8.42
CA ASP A 136 8.72 -14.91 -8.57
C ASP A 136 9.26 -14.24 -9.83
N ASN A 137 8.44 -14.11 -10.88
CA ASN A 137 8.89 -13.62 -12.19
C ASN A 137 8.04 -12.45 -12.76
N PRO A 138 7.87 -11.32 -12.04
CA PRO A 138 7.08 -10.21 -12.57
C PRO A 138 7.74 -9.57 -13.79
N THR A 139 6.98 -9.50 -14.88
CA THR A 139 7.44 -9.12 -16.21
C THR A 139 7.44 -7.61 -16.42
N ARG A 140 6.52 -6.87 -15.78
CA ARG A 140 6.35 -5.42 -15.96
C ARG A 140 5.92 -4.70 -14.69
N ARG A 141 6.04 -3.37 -14.69
CA ARG A 141 5.48 -2.51 -13.63
C ARG A 141 3.94 -2.42 -13.78
N PRO A 142 3.22 -2.14 -12.69
CA PRO A 142 1.78 -1.93 -12.74
C PRO A 142 1.41 -0.66 -13.51
N ARG A 143 0.17 -0.61 -13.97
CA ARG A 143 -0.51 0.58 -14.49
C ARG A 143 -1.59 0.97 -13.49
N ILE A 144 -1.23 1.85 -12.56
CA ILE A 144 -2.08 2.30 -11.47
C ILE A 144 -2.85 3.54 -11.90
N LEU A 145 -4.17 3.54 -11.73
CA LEU A 145 -5.01 4.71 -12.00
C LEU A 145 -5.44 5.41 -10.69
N PHE A 146 -5.04 6.66 -10.54
CA PHE A 146 -5.51 7.55 -9.47
C PHE A 146 -6.66 8.43 -9.98
N LEU A 147 -7.87 8.17 -9.46
CA LEU A 147 -9.08 8.94 -9.76
C LEU A 147 -9.39 9.93 -8.64
N ALA A 148 -9.61 11.18 -9.01
CA ALA A 148 -10.08 12.23 -8.11
C ALA A 148 -11.35 12.92 -8.64
N ASP A 149 -11.99 13.71 -7.78
CA ASP A 149 -13.19 14.47 -8.14
C ASP A 149 -12.85 15.73 -8.95
N ARG A 150 -11.75 16.42 -8.62
CA ARG A 150 -11.40 17.74 -9.17
C ARG A 150 -9.95 17.84 -9.62
N ASN A 151 -9.70 18.66 -10.64
CA ASN A 151 -8.36 18.86 -11.21
C ASN A 151 -7.32 19.28 -10.17
N ILE A 152 -7.70 20.14 -9.22
CA ILE A 152 -6.79 20.56 -8.14
C ILE A 152 -6.35 19.38 -7.26
N LEU A 153 -7.23 18.42 -6.99
CA LEU A 153 -6.92 17.23 -6.19
C LEU A 153 -6.05 16.25 -6.98
N ALA A 154 -6.36 16.05 -8.28
CA ALA A 154 -5.54 15.23 -9.16
C ALA A 154 -4.12 15.81 -9.30
N ASN A 155 -3.98 17.13 -9.44
CA ASN A 155 -2.68 17.81 -9.54
C ASN A 155 -1.90 17.74 -8.21
N GLN A 156 -2.58 17.89 -7.06
CA GLN A 156 -1.95 17.70 -5.75
C GLN A 156 -1.42 16.27 -5.58
N ALA A 157 -2.19 15.26 -5.98
CA ALA A 157 -1.75 13.88 -5.97
C ALA A 157 -0.56 13.66 -6.92
N PHE A 158 -0.63 14.14 -8.16
CA PHE A 158 0.46 14.05 -9.13
C PHE A 158 1.77 14.61 -8.56
N ASN A 159 1.73 15.81 -7.97
CA ASN A 159 2.90 16.44 -7.36
C ASN A 159 3.42 15.68 -6.14
N ALA A 160 2.53 15.09 -5.32
CA ALA A 160 2.93 14.29 -4.16
C ALA A 160 3.74 13.05 -4.57
N PHE A 161 3.50 12.55 -5.79
CA PHE A 161 4.12 11.37 -6.37
C PHE A 161 5.45 11.66 -7.09
N SER A 162 6.04 12.84 -6.95
CA SER A 162 7.31 13.22 -7.60
C SER A 162 8.53 12.34 -7.28
N ALA A 163 8.44 11.43 -6.31
CA ALA A 163 9.49 10.46 -6.01
C ALA A 163 9.53 9.28 -6.99
N PHE A 164 8.50 9.10 -7.83
CA PHE A 164 8.56 8.16 -8.94
C PHE A 164 9.33 8.77 -10.12
N PRO A 165 9.89 7.94 -11.02
CA PRO A 165 10.48 8.41 -12.28
C PRO A 165 9.48 9.27 -13.07
N GLU A 166 9.93 10.38 -13.65
CA GLU A 166 9.05 11.31 -14.37
C GLU A 166 8.34 10.65 -15.55
N ASP A 167 9.01 9.73 -16.25
CA ASP A 167 8.46 8.96 -17.37
C ASP A 167 7.42 7.91 -16.95
N ALA A 168 7.31 7.62 -15.65
CA ALA A 168 6.29 6.74 -15.10
C ALA A 168 4.98 7.46 -14.78
N LEU A 169 5.01 8.79 -14.57
CA LEU A 169 3.85 9.58 -14.15
C LEU A 169 3.13 10.19 -15.36
N VAL A 170 1.81 10.02 -15.43
CA VAL A 170 1.00 10.54 -16.52
C VAL A 170 -0.19 11.31 -15.97
N ARG A 171 -0.27 12.61 -16.29
CA ARG A 171 -1.48 13.39 -16.07
C ARG A 171 -2.36 13.31 -17.31
N ILE A 172 -3.58 12.80 -17.17
CA ILE A 172 -4.54 12.69 -18.28
C ILE A 172 -5.41 13.95 -18.31
N ASP A 173 -5.21 14.79 -19.31
CA ASP A 173 -5.95 16.04 -19.51
C ASP A 173 -6.76 16.00 -20.83
N PRO A 174 -8.02 16.48 -20.85
CA PRO A 174 -8.83 16.53 -22.08
C PRO A 174 -8.16 17.28 -23.23
N ALA A 175 -7.42 18.35 -22.95
CA ALA A 175 -6.74 19.14 -23.98
C ALA A 175 -5.61 18.34 -24.64
N ASP A 176 -4.90 17.52 -23.87
CA ASP A 176 -3.85 16.64 -24.40
C ASP A 176 -4.44 15.51 -25.25
N ILE A 177 -5.59 14.96 -24.85
CA ILE A 177 -6.29 13.93 -25.64
C ILE A 177 -6.79 14.54 -26.95
N ALA A 178 -7.44 15.71 -26.91
CA ALA A 178 -7.91 16.40 -28.10
C ALA A 178 -6.78 16.73 -29.09
N LYS A 179 -5.61 17.13 -28.57
CA LYS A 179 -4.42 17.43 -29.39
C LYS A 179 -3.80 16.18 -30.02
N LYS A 180 -3.76 15.06 -29.29
CA LYS A 180 -3.09 13.81 -29.72
C LYS A 180 -4.03 12.85 -30.44
N GLY A 181 -5.34 13.04 -30.32
CA GLY A 181 -6.39 12.17 -30.87
C GLY A 181 -6.46 10.78 -30.23
N LYS A 182 -5.82 10.57 -29.08
CA LYS A 182 -5.80 9.27 -28.37
C LYS A 182 -5.46 9.43 -26.90
N VAL A 183 -5.96 8.51 -26.08
CA VAL A 183 -5.59 8.44 -24.66
C VAL A 183 -4.12 8.03 -24.45
N PRO A 184 -3.42 8.58 -23.44
CA PRO A 184 -2.03 8.22 -23.17
C PRO A 184 -1.93 6.81 -22.57
N LYS A 185 -0.98 6.01 -23.08
CA LYS A 185 -0.74 4.62 -22.65
C LYS A 185 0.70 4.37 -22.18
N ASN A 186 1.57 5.36 -22.34
CA ASN A 186 2.98 5.33 -21.99
C ASN A 186 3.18 5.85 -20.55
N GLY A 187 3.12 4.95 -19.58
CA GLY A 187 3.33 5.26 -18.17
C GLY A 187 2.93 4.10 -17.27
N SER A 188 3.08 4.33 -15.96
CA SER A 188 2.73 3.35 -14.92
C SER A 188 1.78 3.93 -13.87
N ILE A 189 1.74 5.24 -13.67
CA ILE A 189 0.86 5.86 -12.68
C ILE A 189 0.12 7.02 -13.36
N PHE A 190 -1.18 6.86 -13.50
CA PHE A 190 -2.04 7.75 -14.26
C PHE A 190 -2.92 8.56 -13.31
N PHE A 191 -3.03 9.86 -13.54
CA PHE A 191 -3.82 10.78 -12.72
C PHE A 191 -4.87 11.45 -13.56
N THR A 192 -6.12 11.30 -13.16
CA THR A 192 -7.25 11.90 -13.87
C THR A 192 -8.39 12.19 -12.93
N ILE A 193 -9.41 12.85 -13.47
CA ILE A 193 -10.68 13.05 -12.80
C ILE A 193 -11.79 12.31 -13.53
N PHE A 194 -12.84 11.96 -12.79
CA PHE A 194 -13.97 11.23 -13.36
C PHE A 194 -14.56 11.95 -14.59
N GLN A 195 -14.69 13.27 -14.53
CA GLN A 195 -15.21 14.10 -15.63
C GLN A 195 -14.37 13.97 -16.92
N THR A 196 -13.04 13.94 -16.81
CA THR A 196 -12.16 13.76 -17.96
C THR A 196 -12.36 12.38 -18.57
N PHE A 197 -12.41 11.33 -17.75
CA PHE A 197 -12.58 9.96 -18.23
C PHE A 197 -13.93 9.69 -18.90
N MET A 198 -14.96 10.43 -18.48
CA MET A 198 -16.30 10.34 -19.04
C MET A 198 -16.56 11.34 -20.17
N SER A 199 -15.55 12.10 -20.60
CA SER A 199 -15.66 13.03 -21.73
C SER A 199 -15.30 12.35 -23.05
N GLY A 200 -15.65 13.01 -24.17
CA GLY A 200 -15.53 12.46 -25.54
C GLY A 200 -16.90 12.18 -26.15
N GLU A 201 -16.95 11.89 -27.46
CA GLU A 201 -18.16 11.37 -28.12
C GLU A 201 -18.50 9.98 -27.58
N GLU A 202 -17.48 9.12 -27.47
CA GLU A 202 -17.48 7.99 -26.55
C GLU A 202 -16.55 8.29 -25.37
N PRO A 203 -16.85 7.76 -24.16
CA PRO A 203 -16.01 8.00 -22.99
C PRO A 203 -14.56 7.57 -23.24
N TYR A 204 -13.59 8.47 -23.02
CA TYR A 204 -12.16 8.17 -23.17
C TYR A 204 -11.69 6.92 -22.40
N PHE A 205 -12.37 6.58 -21.30
CA PHE A 205 -12.13 5.32 -20.60
C PHE A 205 -12.24 4.08 -21.52
N GLY A 206 -13.19 4.06 -22.46
CA GLY A 206 -13.41 2.96 -23.40
C GLY A 206 -12.27 2.73 -24.39
N GLU A 207 -11.36 3.70 -24.56
CA GLU A 207 -10.17 3.54 -25.42
C GLU A 207 -9.05 2.71 -24.78
N TYR A 208 -9.13 2.44 -23.47
CA TYR A 208 -8.23 1.55 -22.77
C TYR A 208 -8.73 0.10 -22.90
N PRO A 209 -7.87 -0.87 -23.26
CA PRO A 209 -8.30 -2.27 -23.30
C PRO A 209 -8.69 -2.76 -21.89
N PRO A 210 -9.51 -3.82 -21.81
CA PRO A 210 -9.76 -4.51 -20.54
C PRO A 210 -8.44 -4.86 -19.85
N ASP A 211 -8.42 -4.73 -18.52
CA ASP A 211 -7.25 -4.99 -17.66
C ASP A 211 -6.00 -4.15 -18.04
N PHE A 212 -6.20 -3.00 -18.71
CA PHE A 212 -5.11 -2.06 -18.95
C PHE A 212 -4.55 -1.52 -17.64
N PHE A 213 -5.42 -1.15 -16.70
CA PHE A 213 -5.04 -0.75 -15.36
C PHE A 213 -5.04 -1.98 -14.46
N ASP A 214 -3.99 -2.12 -13.66
CA ASP A 214 -3.78 -3.25 -12.74
C ASP A 214 -4.49 -3.04 -11.39
#